data_AF-A0A3B0MSB2-F1
#
_entry.id   AF-A0A3B0MSB2-F1
#
_cell.length_a   1.000
_cell.length_b   1.000
_cell.length_c   1.000
_cell.angle_alpha   90.00
_cell.angle_beta   90.00
_cell.angle_gamma   90.00
#
_symmetry.space_group_name_H-M   'P 1'
#
loop_
_entity.id
_entity.type
_entity.pdbx_description
1 polymer ?
#
loop_
_entity_poly.entity_id
_entity_poly.type
_entity_poly.pdbx_seq_one_letter_code
_entity_poly.pdbx_strand_id
1 'polypeptide(L)'
;MGLGEVSIQAHVSTASHNAYEVMRWRYGVSQKQLMELAPVLFAIVAGHALKVPEQDAEHAREAHRLGLSYPLSPEHHIHEQASERRKCFGLKPKDPMRDHPQNLFCEAVRRLSSHIGDYVDTQWFVGAEPQDAPTAAGYIPDIDLLEKITGGDWRLVEAIVKGRIRLSKCRDEVFQNGKSFDNDDKFLQAFAVAVRQERDKQIEEQRKAGLKKLDAWRAFYAERHPDMAQEYDDLVAQHCHEEQWYPKHYTDDDRVQSWIDPFKEDRHINENSLPEYQQRKAAAEEKDNGAKTLTLVFPHEDPVYRRFEELKRHRSQLKKQFEEVWA
;
A
#
# COMPACT_ATOMS: atom_id res chain seq x y z
N MET A 1 -8.76 -47.33 10.98
CA MET A 1 -9.02 -47.47 9.53
C MET A 1 -8.48 -46.23 8.86
N GLY A 2 -7.34 -46.33 8.17
CA GLY A 2 -6.76 -45.20 7.43
C GLY A 2 -7.60 -44.95 6.19
N LEU A 3 -8.48 -43.95 6.26
CA LEU A 3 -9.21 -43.46 5.09
C LEU A 3 -8.18 -42.90 4.10
N GLY A 4 -8.28 -43.31 2.84
CA GLY A 4 -7.28 -43.07 1.80
C GLY A 4 -6.81 -41.62 1.76
N GLU A 5 -5.53 -41.41 2.07
CA GLU A 5 -4.91 -40.10 1.99
C GLU A 5 -4.74 -39.69 0.52
N VAL A 6 -5.24 -38.51 0.16
CA VAL A 6 -5.10 -37.92 -1.18
C VAL A 6 -4.07 -36.80 -1.09
N SER A 7 -3.02 -36.88 -1.91
CA SER A 7 -2.01 -35.83 -1.99
C SER A 7 -2.55 -34.64 -2.80
N ILE A 8 -2.46 -33.43 -2.23
CA ILE A 8 -2.83 -32.18 -2.89
C ILE A 8 -1.57 -31.31 -2.98
N GLN A 9 -1.21 -30.91 -4.19
CA GLN A 9 -0.17 -29.92 -4.44
C GLN A 9 -0.80 -28.65 -5.00
N ALA A 10 -0.45 -27.50 -4.41
CA ALA A 10 -0.95 -26.20 -4.85
C ALA A 10 0.13 -25.13 -4.67
N HIS A 11 0.13 -24.15 -5.57
CA HIS A 11 0.89 -22.92 -5.40
C HIS A 11 -0.01 -21.86 -4.78
N VAL A 12 0.44 -21.24 -3.70
CA VAL A 12 -0.28 -20.17 -3.00
C VAL A 12 0.55 -18.90 -2.98
N SER A 13 -0.12 -17.76 -2.86
CA SER A 13 0.56 -16.46 -2.72
C SER A 13 1.35 -16.41 -1.42
N THR A 14 2.42 -15.59 -1.38
CA THR A 14 3.18 -15.33 -0.15
C THR A 14 2.29 -14.80 0.97
N ALA A 15 1.28 -13.98 0.64
CA ALA A 15 0.28 -13.51 1.61
C ALA A 15 -0.48 -14.66 2.27
N SER A 16 -0.98 -15.63 1.48
CA SER A 16 -1.68 -16.80 2.00
C SER A 16 -0.76 -17.70 2.82
N HIS A 17 0.48 -17.85 2.37
CA HIS A 17 1.51 -18.57 3.14
C HIS A 17 1.80 -17.89 4.48
N ASN A 18 1.89 -16.55 4.52
CA ASN A 18 2.08 -15.82 5.76
C ASN A 18 0.90 -15.99 6.71
N ALA A 19 -0.34 -15.98 6.19
CA ALA A 19 -1.52 -16.25 7.00
C ALA A 19 -1.47 -17.66 7.64
N TYR A 20 -1.00 -18.67 6.90
CA TYR A 20 -0.75 -20.00 7.46
C TYR A 20 0.30 -19.98 8.58
N GLU A 21 1.39 -19.23 8.42
CA GLU A 21 2.43 -19.14 9.45
C GLU A 21 1.92 -18.42 10.71
N VAL A 22 1.14 -17.35 10.56
CA VAL A 22 0.49 -16.65 11.68
C VAL A 22 -0.47 -17.58 12.42
N MET A 23 -1.36 -18.28 11.70
CA MET A 23 -2.29 -19.23 12.32
C MET A 23 -1.58 -20.40 13.01
N ARG A 24 -0.48 -20.89 12.41
CA ARG A 24 0.35 -21.94 13.02
C ARG A 24 0.91 -21.48 14.36
N TRP A 25 1.45 -20.27 14.45
CA TRP A 25 1.98 -19.75 15.70
C TRP A 25 0.90 -19.45 16.73
N ARG A 26 -0.21 -18.83 16.29
CA ARG A 26 -1.26 -18.42 17.22
C ARG A 26 -2.05 -19.58 17.79
N TYR A 27 -2.40 -20.56 16.95
CA TYR A 27 -3.35 -21.61 17.30
C TYR A 27 -2.72 -23.01 17.32
N GLY A 28 -1.42 -23.15 17.03
CA GLY A 28 -0.72 -24.44 17.02
C GLY A 28 -1.19 -25.40 15.91
N VAL A 29 -1.87 -24.88 14.89
CA VAL A 29 -2.44 -25.68 13.80
C VAL A 29 -1.45 -25.91 12.67
N SER A 30 -1.44 -27.11 12.12
CA SER A 30 -0.66 -27.47 10.93
C SER A 30 -1.36 -27.02 9.64
N GLN A 31 -0.59 -26.89 8.56
CA GLN A 31 -1.13 -26.64 7.22
C GLN A 31 -2.11 -27.75 6.79
N LYS A 32 -1.83 -29.02 7.14
CA LYS A 32 -2.75 -30.15 6.87
C LYS A 32 -4.11 -29.92 7.53
N GLN A 33 -4.14 -29.60 8.82
CA GLN A 33 -5.38 -29.34 9.54
C GLN A 33 -6.16 -28.17 8.95
N LEU A 34 -5.46 -27.09 8.60
CA LEU A 34 -6.08 -25.92 7.94
C LEU A 34 -6.67 -26.30 6.57
N MET A 35 -5.98 -27.12 5.77
CA MET A 35 -6.47 -27.61 4.49
C MET A 35 -7.67 -28.56 4.63
N GLU A 36 -7.67 -29.42 5.65
CA GLU A 36 -8.80 -30.32 5.95
C GLU A 36 -10.04 -29.56 6.43
N LEU A 37 -9.86 -28.45 7.15
CA LEU A 37 -10.95 -27.57 7.59
C LEU A 37 -11.40 -26.58 6.50
N ALA A 38 -10.58 -26.33 5.48
CA ALA A 38 -10.87 -25.33 4.45
C ALA A 38 -12.23 -25.51 3.76
N PRO A 39 -12.69 -26.73 3.40
CA PRO A 39 -14.03 -26.93 2.83
C PRO A 39 -15.17 -26.52 3.78
N VAL A 40 -15.00 -26.76 5.09
CA VAL A 40 -16.00 -26.40 6.11
C VAL A 40 -16.07 -24.88 6.26
N LEU A 41 -14.90 -24.23 6.43
CA LEU A 41 -14.81 -22.78 6.55
C LEU A 41 -15.33 -22.09 5.28
N PHE A 42 -14.97 -22.61 4.11
CA PHE A 42 -15.46 -22.11 2.82
C PHE A 42 -16.98 -22.22 2.72
N ALA A 43 -17.57 -23.36 3.09
CA ALA A 43 -19.02 -23.55 3.03
C ALA A 43 -19.77 -22.58 3.94
N ILE A 44 -19.24 -22.29 5.14
CA ILE A 44 -19.80 -21.30 6.06
C ILE A 44 -19.80 -19.91 5.42
N VAL A 45 -18.63 -19.45 4.96
CA VAL A 45 -18.50 -18.11 4.36
C VAL A 45 -19.31 -17.99 3.07
N ALA A 46 -19.32 -19.03 2.23
CA ALA A 46 -20.15 -19.08 1.03
C ALA A 46 -21.65 -19.01 1.36
N GLY A 47 -22.08 -19.67 2.44
CA GLY A 47 -23.46 -19.56 2.94
C GLY A 47 -23.82 -18.13 3.36
N HIS A 48 -22.91 -17.44 4.08
CA HIS A 48 -23.07 -16.03 4.42
C HIS A 48 -23.08 -15.12 3.18
N ALA A 49 -22.22 -15.38 2.21
CA ALA A 49 -22.15 -14.64 0.95
C ALA A 49 -23.49 -14.66 0.19
N LEU A 50 -24.14 -15.83 0.12
CA LEU A 50 -25.44 -15.97 -0.54
C LEU A 50 -26.57 -15.26 0.23
N LYS A 51 -26.40 -14.98 1.53
CA LYS A 51 -27.37 -14.24 2.35
C LYS A 51 -27.17 -12.72 2.33
N VAL A 52 -26.06 -12.21 1.80
CA VAL A 52 -25.78 -10.76 1.73
C VAL A 52 -26.95 -9.96 1.16
N PRO A 53 -27.57 -10.32 0.01
CA PRO A 53 -28.68 -9.55 -0.54
C PRO A 53 -29.90 -9.53 0.40
N GLU A 54 -30.26 -10.68 0.95
CA GLU A 54 -31.39 -10.80 1.89
C GLU A 54 -31.18 -9.91 3.12
N GLN A 55 -29.97 -9.93 3.69
CA GLN A 55 -29.59 -9.10 4.83
C GLN A 55 -29.65 -7.59 4.50
N ASP A 56 -29.19 -7.19 3.31
CA ASP A 56 -29.24 -5.79 2.89
C ASP A 56 -30.70 -5.31 2.72
N ALA A 57 -31.56 -6.15 2.16
CA ALA A 57 -32.99 -5.88 2.06
C ALA A 57 -33.67 -5.82 3.44
N GLU A 58 -33.24 -6.64 4.40
CA GLU A 58 -33.71 -6.57 5.79
C GLU A 58 -33.30 -5.27 6.48
N HIS A 59 -32.02 -4.88 6.40
CA HIS A 59 -31.52 -3.63 6.95
C HIS A 59 -32.22 -2.42 6.32
N ALA A 60 -32.44 -2.42 4.99
CA ALA A 60 -33.18 -1.36 4.32
C ALA A 60 -34.63 -1.25 4.81
N ARG A 61 -35.32 -2.39 4.99
CA ARG A 61 -36.68 -2.43 5.55
C ARG A 61 -36.74 -1.97 7.00
N GLU A 62 -35.72 -2.25 7.81
CA GLU A 62 -35.64 -1.80 9.20
C GLU A 62 -35.33 -0.31 9.31
N ALA A 63 -34.37 0.20 8.54
CA ALA A 63 -34.05 1.62 8.46
C ALA A 63 -35.29 2.43 8.05
N HIS A 64 -36.01 1.99 7.02
CA HIS A 64 -37.27 2.64 6.60
C HIS A 64 -38.32 2.65 7.72
N ARG A 65 -38.43 1.56 8.50
CA ARG A 65 -39.34 1.51 9.67
C ARG A 65 -38.95 2.52 10.75
N LEU A 66 -37.66 2.81 10.91
CA LEU A 66 -37.14 3.82 11.83
C LEU A 66 -37.17 5.25 11.27
N GLY A 67 -37.71 5.46 10.07
CA GLY A 67 -37.72 6.76 9.39
C GLY A 67 -36.35 7.19 8.84
N LEU A 68 -35.40 6.26 8.76
CA LEU A 68 -34.07 6.48 8.21
C LEU A 68 -34.03 6.07 6.73
N SER A 69 -33.26 6.81 5.93
CA SER A 69 -32.97 6.45 4.55
C SER A 69 -31.79 5.49 4.50
N TYR A 70 -32.03 4.27 4.00
CA TYR A 70 -30.98 3.31 3.67
C TYR A 70 -31.21 2.81 2.23
N PRO A 71 -30.64 3.50 1.23
CA PRO A 71 -30.83 3.09 -0.15
C PRO A 71 -30.09 1.77 -0.40
N LEU A 72 -30.80 0.78 -0.94
CA LEU A 72 -30.16 -0.41 -1.49
C LEU A 72 -29.21 0.00 -2.62
N SER A 73 -28.11 -0.73 -2.76
CA SER A 73 -27.18 -0.54 -3.88
C SER A 73 -27.94 -0.74 -5.21
N PRO A 74 -27.66 0.08 -6.24
CA PRO A 74 -28.25 -0.10 -7.58
C PRO A 74 -28.08 -1.53 -8.13
N GLU A 75 -27.00 -2.18 -7.75
CA GLU A 75 -26.61 -3.53 -8.14
C GLU A 75 -27.27 -4.64 -7.30
N HIS A 76 -28.15 -4.31 -6.35
CA HIS A 76 -28.81 -5.28 -5.45
C HIS A 76 -29.48 -6.43 -6.22
N HIS A 77 -30.16 -6.10 -7.33
CA HIS A 77 -30.80 -7.07 -8.20
C HIS A 77 -29.81 -8.07 -8.84
N ILE A 78 -28.55 -7.67 -9.07
CA ILE A 78 -27.47 -8.55 -9.55
C ILE A 78 -27.02 -9.48 -8.42
N HIS A 79 -26.97 -8.97 -7.19
CA HIS A 79 -26.59 -9.76 -6.02
C HIS A 79 -27.67 -10.82 -5.68
N GLU A 80 -28.95 -10.46 -5.78
CA GLU A 80 -30.07 -11.42 -5.66
C GLU A 80 -29.95 -12.55 -6.70
N GLN A 81 -29.76 -12.20 -7.98
CA GLN A 81 -29.55 -13.20 -9.04
C GLN A 81 -28.32 -14.09 -8.78
N ALA A 82 -27.24 -13.53 -8.24
CA ALA A 82 -26.07 -14.30 -7.85
C ALA A 82 -26.40 -15.31 -6.76
N SER A 83 -27.18 -14.90 -5.75
CA SER A 83 -27.63 -15.75 -4.66
C SER A 83 -28.51 -16.91 -5.14
N GLU A 84 -29.55 -16.61 -5.93
CA GLU A 84 -30.46 -17.61 -6.50
C GLU A 84 -29.73 -18.67 -7.33
N ARG A 85 -28.67 -18.26 -8.04
CA ARG A 85 -27.82 -19.13 -8.87
C ARG A 85 -26.67 -19.78 -8.09
N ARG A 86 -26.62 -19.61 -6.78
CA ARG A 86 -25.55 -20.13 -5.88
C ARG A 86 -24.14 -19.70 -6.31
N LYS A 87 -23.99 -18.48 -6.81
CA LYS A 87 -22.72 -17.87 -7.20
C LYS A 87 -22.19 -17.00 -6.07
N CYS A 88 -21.54 -17.63 -5.08
CA CYS A 88 -21.04 -16.94 -3.88
C CYS A 88 -19.96 -15.88 -4.14
N PHE A 89 -19.25 -15.93 -5.28
CA PHE A 89 -18.33 -14.87 -5.69
C PHE A 89 -19.00 -13.72 -6.46
N GLY A 90 -20.33 -13.75 -6.63
CA GLY A 90 -21.08 -12.76 -7.39
C GLY A 90 -21.19 -13.09 -8.89
N LEU A 91 -21.69 -12.11 -9.64
CA LEU A 91 -21.85 -12.17 -11.10
C LEU A 91 -21.11 -11.00 -11.73
N LYS A 92 -20.57 -11.21 -12.93
CA LYS A 92 -20.02 -10.11 -13.73
C LYS A 92 -21.13 -9.12 -14.10
N PRO A 93 -20.82 -7.82 -14.15
CA PRO A 93 -21.75 -6.83 -14.66
C PRO A 93 -22.12 -7.12 -16.11
N LYS A 94 -23.37 -6.80 -16.48
CA LYS A 94 -23.78 -6.87 -17.90
C LYS A 94 -23.24 -5.67 -18.67
N ASP A 95 -23.19 -4.51 -18.02
CA ASP A 95 -22.56 -3.29 -18.53
C ASP A 95 -21.49 -2.82 -17.53
N PRO A 96 -20.19 -3.08 -17.80
CA PRO A 96 -19.10 -2.69 -16.91
C PRO A 96 -18.96 -1.19 -16.66
N MET A 97 -19.60 -0.34 -17.47
CA MET A 97 -19.58 1.13 -17.29
C MET A 97 -20.70 1.64 -16.39
N ARG A 98 -21.68 0.79 -16.05
CA ARG A 98 -22.86 1.16 -15.26
C ARG A 98 -23.04 0.32 -14.01
N ASP A 99 -22.72 -0.97 -14.10
CA ASP A 99 -22.87 -1.91 -13.02
C ASP A 99 -21.50 -2.22 -12.41
N HIS A 100 -21.36 -2.00 -11.11
CA HIS A 100 -20.15 -2.38 -10.37
C HIS A 100 -20.51 -3.34 -9.23
N PRO A 101 -21.01 -4.55 -9.55
CA PRO A 101 -21.39 -5.51 -8.52
C PRO A 101 -20.15 -5.91 -7.72
N GLN A 102 -20.37 -6.13 -6.43
CA GLN A 102 -19.32 -6.55 -5.50
C GLN A 102 -19.23 -8.08 -5.43
N ASN A 103 -18.06 -8.58 -5.07
CA ASN A 103 -17.85 -9.99 -4.78
C ASN A 103 -18.48 -10.34 -3.41
N LEU A 104 -19.56 -11.13 -3.44
CA LEU A 104 -20.35 -11.42 -2.24
C LEU A 104 -19.58 -12.19 -1.17
N PHE A 105 -18.60 -13.01 -1.57
CA PHE A 105 -17.74 -13.73 -0.63
C PHE A 105 -16.82 -12.76 0.10
N CYS A 106 -16.25 -11.79 -0.60
CA CYS A 106 -15.44 -10.74 0.03
C CYS A 106 -16.28 -9.92 1.01
N GLU A 107 -17.52 -9.61 0.64
CA GLU A 107 -18.44 -8.88 1.52
C GLU A 107 -18.81 -9.68 2.77
N ALA A 108 -19.08 -10.98 2.62
CA ALA A 108 -19.28 -11.87 3.76
C ALA A 108 -18.06 -11.93 4.68
N VAL A 109 -16.84 -12.01 4.12
CA VAL A 109 -15.60 -11.95 4.91
C VAL A 109 -15.54 -10.65 5.71
N ARG A 110 -15.76 -9.48 5.10
CA ARG A 110 -15.74 -8.19 5.80
C ARG A 110 -16.77 -8.13 6.93
N ARG A 111 -18.00 -8.56 6.69
CA ARG A 111 -19.07 -8.57 7.70
C ARG A 111 -18.80 -9.54 8.84
N LEU A 112 -18.27 -10.72 8.55
CA LEU A 112 -17.90 -11.68 9.59
C LEU A 112 -16.74 -11.14 10.42
N SER A 113 -15.71 -10.58 9.78
CA SER A 113 -14.56 -9.99 10.45
C SER A 113 -14.93 -8.78 11.30
N SER A 114 -15.87 -7.92 10.86
CA SER A 114 -16.28 -6.75 11.66
C SER A 114 -16.91 -7.12 13.01
N HIS A 115 -17.54 -8.30 13.12
CA HIS A 115 -18.07 -8.79 14.41
C HIS A 115 -16.99 -9.27 15.37
N ILE A 116 -15.78 -9.52 14.89
CA ILE A 116 -14.63 -9.99 15.66
C ILE A 116 -13.40 -9.09 15.42
N GLY A 117 -13.65 -7.79 15.22
CA GLY A 117 -12.64 -6.78 14.85
C GLY A 117 -11.52 -6.58 15.87
N ASP A 118 -11.67 -7.13 17.08
CA ASP A 118 -10.60 -7.15 18.09
C ASP A 118 -9.53 -8.21 17.80
N TYR A 119 -9.80 -9.18 16.92
CA TYR A 119 -8.89 -10.30 16.63
C TYR A 119 -8.35 -10.26 15.20
N VAL A 120 -9.20 -9.86 14.25
CA VAL A 120 -8.89 -9.87 12.81
C VAL A 120 -9.27 -8.54 12.19
N ASP A 121 -8.62 -8.19 11.09
CA ASP A 121 -8.90 -6.94 10.41
C ASP A 121 -8.88 -7.11 8.88
N THR A 122 -9.75 -6.35 8.22
CA THR A 122 -9.92 -6.34 6.77
C THR A 122 -9.56 -5.00 6.14
N GLN A 123 -8.97 -4.05 6.88
CA GLN A 123 -8.64 -2.71 6.40
C GLN A 123 -7.81 -2.69 5.10
N TRP A 124 -6.95 -3.69 4.88
CA TRP A 124 -6.13 -3.80 3.68
C TRP A 124 -6.52 -4.97 2.77
N PHE A 125 -7.61 -5.66 3.10
CA PHE A 125 -8.07 -6.80 2.34
C PHE A 125 -8.45 -6.38 0.92
N VAL A 126 -7.65 -6.82 -0.05
CA VAL A 126 -7.76 -6.41 -1.45
C VAL A 126 -9.07 -6.91 -2.07
N GLY A 127 -9.61 -8.04 -1.58
CA GLY A 127 -10.75 -8.71 -2.18
C GLY A 127 -10.43 -9.29 -3.56
N ALA A 128 -11.47 -9.57 -4.32
CA ALA A 128 -11.39 -10.00 -5.71
C ALA A 128 -12.57 -9.43 -6.50
N GLU A 129 -12.40 -9.37 -7.81
CA GLU A 129 -13.47 -9.04 -8.73
C GLU A 129 -14.62 -10.07 -8.66
N PRO A 130 -15.82 -9.73 -9.10
CA PRO A 130 -16.93 -10.68 -9.16
C PRO A 130 -16.57 -11.93 -9.99
N GLN A 131 -16.99 -13.10 -9.49
CA GLN A 131 -16.66 -14.45 -9.99
C GLN A 131 -15.24 -14.95 -9.70
N ASP A 132 -14.32 -14.07 -9.33
CA ASP A 132 -12.96 -14.48 -8.99
C ASP A 132 -12.87 -14.87 -7.50
N ALA A 133 -12.05 -15.88 -7.22
CA ALA A 133 -11.81 -16.31 -5.85
C ALA A 133 -10.82 -15.34 -5.16
N PRO A 134 -11.15 -14.81 -3.98
CA PRO A 134 -10.21 -13.97 -3.24
C PRO A 134 -9.03 -14.78 -2.71
N THR A 135 -7.92 -14.07 -2.48
CA THR A 135 -6.75 -14.60 -1.77
C THR A 135 -6.66 -13.96 -0.39
N ALA A 136 -5.74 -14.40 0.47
CA ALA A 136 -5.51 -13.76 1.77
C ALA A 136 -4.78 -12.40 1.69
N ALA A 137 -4.56 -11.85 0.48
CA ALA A 137 -3.82 -10.61 0.31
C ALA A 137 -4.45 -9.45 1.09
N GLY A 138 -3.69 -8.92 2.05
CA GLY A 138 -4.08 -7.79 2.88
C GLY A 138 -5.03 -8.14 4.03
N TYR A 139 -5.45 -9.39 4.18
CA TYR A 139 -6.21 -9.84 5.35
C TYR A 139 -5.30 -9.94 6.57
N ILE A 140 -5.71 -9.40 7.72
CA ILE A 140 -4.98 -9.49 8.99
C ILE A 140 -5.60 -10.62 9.82
N PRO A 141 -4.96 -11.80 9.89
CA PRO A 141 -5.52 -12.97 10.58
C PRO A 141 -5.32 -12.97 12.09
N ASP A 142 -4.44 -12.13 12.63
CA ASP A 142 -4.26 -11.92 14.08
C ASP A 142 -3.60 -10.55 14.31
N ILE A 143 -4.34 -9.61 14.89
CA ILE A 143 -3.87 -8.24 15.13
C ILE A 143 -2.72 -8.26 16.15
N ASP A 144 -2.95 -8.86 17.33
CA ASP A 144 -1.99 -8.91 18.44
C ASP A 144 -0.62 -9.45 18.04
N LEU A 145 -0.57 -10.58 17.33
CA LEU A 145 0.68 -11.22 16.94
C LEU A 145 1.44 -10.36 15.92
N LEU A 146 0.72 -9.79 14.94
CA LEU A 146 1.32 -8.93 13.95
C LEU A 146 1.86 -7.63 14.59
N GLU A 147 1.13 -7.05 15.53
CA GLU A 147 1.63 -5.91 16.32
C GLU A 147 2.89 -6.27 17.10
N LYS A 148 2.94 -7.45 17.74
CA LYS A 148 4.12 -7.90 18.48
C LYS A 148 5.35 -8.09 17.60
N ILE A 149 5.22 -8.78 16.46
CA ILE A 149 6.39 -9.04 15.58
C ILE A 149 6.84 -7.78 14.83
N THR A 150 5.95 -6.82 14.62
CA THR A 150 6.30 -5.56 13.95
C THR A 150 6.73 -4.47 14.92
N GLY A 151 6.30 -4.55 16.19
CA GLY A 151 6.40 -3.48 17.17
C GLY A 151 5.42 -2.35 16.89
N GLY A 152 4.24 -2.67 16.35
CA GLY A 152 3.20 -1.71 16.00
C GLY A 152 3.45 -0.93 14.69
N ASP A 153 4.46 -1.30 13.91
CA ASP A 153 4.70 -0.66 12.61
C ASP A 153 3.69 -1.18 11.56
N TRP A 154 2.64 -0.40 11.34
CA TRP A 154 1.55 -0.73 10.41
C TRP A 154 2.05 -1.00 8.97
N ARG A 155 3.13 -0.35 8.52
CA ARG A 155 3.68 -0.58 7.16
C ARG A 155 4.31 -1.95 7.03
N LEU A 156 4.95 -2.38 8.11
CA LEU A 156 5.53 -3.70 8.19
C LEU A 156 4.41 -4.76 8.26
N VAL A 157 3.32 -4.49 9.00
CA VAL A 157 2.13 -5.35 8.99
C VAL A 157 1.58 -5.46 7.57
N GLU A 158 1.39 -4.33 6.89
CA GLU A 158 0.88 -4.26 5.51
C GLU A 158 1.77 -5.06 4.55
N ALA A 159 3.10 -4.88 4.63
CA ALA A 159 4.06 -5.60 3.81
C ALA A 159 3.99 -7.12 4.03
N ILE A 160 3.76 -7.57 5.27
CA ILE A 160 3.58 -8.98 5.60
C ILE A 160 2.26 -9.51 5.00
N VAL A 161 1.13 -8.85 5.25
CA VAL A 161 -0.18 -9.37 4.83
C VAL A 161 -0.40 -9.25 3.33
N LYS A 162 0.28 -8.33 2.63
CA LYS A 162 0.32 -8.28 1.17
C LYS A 162 1.37 -9.22 0.55
N GLY A 163 2.13 -9.95 1.39
CA GLY A 163 3.09 -10.96 0.94
C GLY A 163 4.38 -10.40 0.36
N ARG A 164 4.71 -9.14 0.62
CA ARG A 164 6.00 -8.54 0.24
C ARG A 164 7.13 -9.13 1.08
N ILE A 165 6.88 -9.36 2.37
CA ILE A 165 7.83 -10.03 3.28
C ILE A 165 7.36 -11.46 3.51
N ARG A 166 8.23 -12.46 3.32
CA ARG A 166 7.90 -13.88 3.52
C ARG A 166 8.29 -14.33 4.93
N LEU A 167 7.31 -14.51 5.81
CA LEU A 167 7.56 -14.87 7.22
C LEU A 167 8.34 -16.18 7.39
N SER A 168 8.10 -17.17 6.53
CA SER A 168 8.83 -18.44 6.59
C SER A 168 10.32 -18.27 6.33
N LYS A 169 10.72 -17.36 5.42
CA LYS A 169 12.13 -17.06 5.14
C LYS A 169 12.78 -16.42 6.37
N CYS A 170 12.13 -15.42 6.95
CA CYS A 170 12.61 -14.78 8.19
C CYS A 170 12.76 -15.80 9.33
N ARG A 171 11.84 -16.77 9.43
CA ARG A 171 11.90 -17.84 10.43
C ARG A 171 13.09 -18.77 10.17
N ASP A 172 13.28 -19.19 8.93
CA ASP A 172 14.36 -20.10 8.56
C ASP A 172 15.72 -19.44 8.82
N GLU A 173 15.86 -18.13 8.56
CA GLU A 173 17.05 -17.34 8.91
C GLU A 173 17.32 -17.34 10.43
N VAL A 174 16.27 -17.22 11.25
CA VAL A 174 16.40 -17.26 12.72
C VAL A 174 16.90 -18.63 13.20
N PHE A 175 16.39 -19.73 12.63
CA PHE A 175 16.83 -21.08 12.98
C PHE A 175 18.24 -21.42 12.45
N GLN A 176 18.59 -20.95 11.25
CA GLN A 176 19.93 -21.14 10.67
C GLN A 176 21.03 -20.44 11.46
N ASN A 177 20.70 -19.36 12.18
CA ASN A 177 21.61 -18.67 13.08
C ASN A 177 21.91 -19.43 14.40
N GLY A 178 21.55 -20.72 14.49
CA GLY A 178 22.02 -21.64 15.53
C GLY A 178 21.43 -21.41 16.92
N LYS A 179 20.37 -20.60 17.04
CA LYS A 179 19.69 -20.35 18.31
C LYS A 179 18.64 -21.43 18.54
N SER A 180 18.90 -22.33 19.49
CA SER A 180 17.81 -23.07 20.14
C SER A 180 17.06 -22.08 21.02
N PHE A 181 15.76 -21.94 20.78
CA PHE A 181 14.92 -21.09 21.63
C PHE A 181 14.16 -21.98 22.59
N ASP A 182 14.58 -21.98 23.85
CA ASP A 182 13.87 -22.69 24.92
C ASP A 182 12.63 -21.90 25.41
N ASN A 183 12.40 -20.69 24.87
CA ASN A 183 11.30 -19.80 25.22
C ASN A 183 10.78 -19.07 23.96
N ASP A 184 9.47 -19.14 23.74
CA ASP A 184 8.73 -18.49 22.65
C ASP A 184 8.95 -16.97 22.58
N ASP A 185 9.12 -16.27 23.71
CA ASP A 185 9.36 -14.82 23.74
C ASP A 185 10.71 -14.45 23.12
N LYS A 186 11.75 -15.25 23.40
CA LYS A 186 13.09 -15.03 22.82
C LYS A 186 13.08 -15.30 21.32
N PHE A 187 12.31 -16.30 20.89
CA PHE A 187 12.10 -16.58 19.48
C PHE A 187 11.38 -15.41 18.81
N LEU A 188 10.28 -14.93 19.39
CA LEU A 188 9.50 -13.80 18.86
C LEU A 188 10.35 -12.53 18.73
N GLN A 189 11.21 -12.23 19.70
CA GLN A 189 12.14 -11.10 19.60
C GLN A 189 13.14 -11.26 18.45
N ALA A 190 13.76 -12.43 18.32
CA ALA A 190 14.69 -12.70 17.21
C ALA A 190 13.98 -12.66 15.86
N PHE A 191 12.75 -13.18 15.80
CA PHE A 191 11.91 -13.18 14.62
C PHE A 191 11.50 -11.76 14.21
N ALA A 192 11.09 -10.92 15.16
CA ALA A 192 10.80 -9.51 14.92
C ALA A 192 12.00 -8.77 14.33
N VAL A 193 13.21 -9.04 14.83
CA VAL A 193 14.46 -8.48 14.28
C VAL A 193 14.68 -8.94 12.84
N ALA A 194 14.51 -10.23 12.54
CA ALA A 194 14.68 -10.76 11.19
C ALA A 194 13.67 -10.17 10.20
N VAL A 195 12.41 -9.99 10.62
CA VAL A 195 11.36 -9.35 9.81
C VAL A 195 11.73 -7.89 9.49
N ARG A 196 12.24 -7.14 10.46
CA ARG A 196 12.72 -5.76 10.25
C ARG A 196 13.92 -5.71 9.31
N GLN A 197 14.90 -6.60 9.49
CA GLN A 197 16.06 -6.69 8.61
C GLN A 197 15.66 -7.03 7.16
N GLU A 198 14.68 -7.91 6.96
CA GLU A 198 14.19 -8.23 5.61
C GLU A 198 13.52 -7.00 4.96
N ARG A 199 12.77 -6.21 5.73
CA ARG A 199 12.25 -4.93 5.23
C ARG A 199 13.39 -3.99 4.83
N ASP A 200 14.40 -3.84 5.67
CA ASP A 200 15.53 -2.93 5.39
C ASP A 200 16.28 -3.37 4.12
N LYS A 201 16.47 -4.68 3.92
CA LYS A 201 17.02 -5.24 2.67
C LYS A 201 16.15 -4.88 1.46
N GLN A 202 14.83 -5.05 1.55
CA GLN A 202 13.91 -4.70 0.46
C GLN A 202 13.93 -3.21 0.13
N ILE A 203 13.97 -2.37 1.15
CA ILE A 203 14.11 -0.93 1.02
C ILE A 203 15.39 -0.57 0.26
N GLU A 204 16.52 -1.19 0.61
CA GLU A 204 17.79 -0.96 -0.07
C GLU A 204 17.79 -1.49 -1.51
N GLU A 205 17.18 -2.65 -1.76
CA GLU A 205 17.01 -3.19 -3.12
C GLU A 205 16.15 -2.28 -4.00
N GLN A 206 15.03 -1.77 -3.46
CA GLN A 206 14.19 -0.80 -4.15
C GLN A 206 14.95 0.47 -4.47
N ARG A 207 15.71 0.99 -3.50
CA ARG A 207 16.54 2.18 -3.70
C ARG A 207 17.59 1.96 -4.79
N LYS A 208 18.28 0.82 -4.77
CA LYS A 208 19.27 0.45 -5.79
C LYS A 208 18.65 0.33 -7.18
N ALA A 209 17.46 -0.26 -7.29
CA ALA A 209 16.71 -0.32 -8.55
C ALA A 209 16.29 1.07 -9.02
N GLY A 210 15.82 1.92 -8.11
CA GLY A 210 15.48 3.32 -8.36
C GLY A 210 16.68 4.14 -8.86
N LEU A 211 17.86 3.96 -8.25
CA LEU A 211 19.11 4.60 -8.69
C LEU A 211 19.48 4.17 -10.12
N LYS A 212 19.43 2.86 -10.40
CA LYS A 212 19.71 2.34 -11.75
C LYS A 212 18.74 2.95 -12.78
N LYS A 213 17.45 3.04 -12.43
CA LYS A 213 16.43 3.65 -13.29
C LYS A 213 16.67 5.15 -13.47
N LEU A 214 17.08 5.85 -12.42
CA LEU A 214 17.43 7.27 -12.44
C LEU A 214 18.61 7.55 -13.38
N ASP A 215 19.68 6.76 -13.28
CA ASP A 215 20.86 6.93 -14.13
C ASP A 215 20.52 6.72 -15.61
N ALA A 216 19.73 5.69 -15.91
CA ALA A 216 19.23 5.42 -17.26
C ALA A 216 18.35 6.56 -17.80
N TRP A 217 17.47 7.11 -16.95
CA TRP A 217 16.63 8.26 -17.29
C TRP A 217 17.45 9.51 -17.57
N ARG A 218 18.46 9.81 -16.74
CA ARG A 218 19.34 10.96 -16.95
C ARG A 218 20.12 10.85 -18.25
N ALA A 219 20.64 9.66 -18.56
CA ALA A 219 21.31 9.40 -19.83
C ALA A 219 20.35 9.59 -21.02
N PHE A 220 19.14 9.03 -20.96
CA PHE A 220 18.10 9.15 -21.98
C PHE A 220 17.71 10.63 -22.24
N TYR A 221 17.57 11.41 -21.17
CA TYR A 221 17.19 12.82 -21.24
C TYR A 221 18.34 13.68 -21.81
N ALA A 222 19.58 13.47 -21.35
CA ALA A 222 20.75 14.20 -21.82
C ALA A 222 21.06 13.94 -23.29
N GLU A 223 20.81 12.72 -23.80
CA GLU A 223 20.96 12.40 -25.23
C GLU A 223 20.02 13.21 -26.12
N ARG A 224 18.79 13.47 -25.67
CA ARG A 224 17.75 14.18 -26.43
C ARG A 224 17.77 15.69 -26.23
N HIS A 225 18.15 16.13 -25.03
CA HIS A 225 18.10 17.52 -24.61
C HIS A 225 19.38 17.89 -23.82
N PRO A 226 20.57 17.86 -24.45
CA PRO A 226 21.84 18.06 -23.75
C PRO A 226 21.92 19.42 -23.03
N ASP A 227 21.52 20.50 -23.69
CA ASP A 227 21.59 21.84 -23.11
C ASP A 227 20.66 22.00 -21.89
N MET A 228 19.44 21.47 -21.98
CA MET A 228 18.48 21.51 -20.86
C MET A 228 18.86 20.57 -19.72
N ALA A 229 19.58 19.48 -20.01
CA ALA A 229 20.11 18.58 -18.98
C ALA A 229 21.20 19.28 -18.18
N GLN A 230 22.17 19.89 -18.87
CA GLN A 230 23.23 20.66 -18.23
C GLN A 230 22.67 21.83 -17.42
N GLU A 231 21.73 22.60 -17.99
CA GLU A 231 21.08 23.70 -17.30
C GLU A 231 20.34 23.24 -16.03
N TYR A 232 19.65 22.10 -16.08
CA TYR A 232 18.99 21.55 -14.91
C TYR A 232 19.99 21.15 -13.82
N ASP A 233 21.09 20.49 -14.19
CA ASP A 233 22.13 20.08 -13.24
C ASP A 233 22.82 21.29 -12.60
N ASP A 234 23.07 22.36 -13.37
CA ASP A 234 23.62 23.62 -12.88
C ASP A 234 22.66 24.31 -11.89
N LEU A 235 21.36 24.36 -12.21
CA LEU A 235 20.34 24.93 -11.33
C LEU A 235 20.19 24.13 -10.03
N VAL A 236 20.26 22.79 -10.11
CA VAL A 236 20.23 21.94 -8.92
C VAL A 236 21.46 22.22 -8.04
N ALA A 237 22.65 22.29 -8.62
CA ALA A 237 23.88 22.53 -7.87
C ALA A 237 23.93 23.91 -7.20
N GLN A 238 23.38 24.95 -7.84
CA GLN A 238 23.46 26.32 -7.36
C GLN A 238 22.30 26.72 -6.44
N HIS A 239 21.09 26.23 -6.72
CA HIS A 239 19.86 26.78 -6.12
C HIS A 239 19.03 25.76 -5.34
N CYS A 240 19.29 24.46 -5.44
CA CYS A 240 18.56 23.47 -4.62
C CYS A 240 19.20 23.25 -3.26
N HIS A 241 18.41 22.78 -2.30
CA HIS A 241 18.94 22.25 -1.06
C HIS A 241 19.76 20.97 -1.29
N GLU A 242 20.64 20.66 -0.33
CA GLU A 242 21.44 19.43 -0.32
C GLU A 242 20.57 18.17 -0.42
N GLU A 243 21.17 17.07 -0.87
CA GLU A 243 20.47 15.78 -0.87
C GLU A 243 19.99 15.44 0.56
N GLN A 244 18.76 14.92 0.67
CA GLN A 244 18.10 14.57 1.94
C GLN A 244 17.56 15.77 2.74
N TRP A 245 17.63 16.99 2.21
CA TRP A 245 16.83 18.08 2.72
C TRP A 245 15.38 17.93 2.24
N TYR A 246 14.42 18.06 3.16
CA TYR A 246 12.99 18.00 2.85
C TYR A 246 12.23 19.16 3.48
N PRO A 247 11.12 19.60 2.87
CA PRO A 247 10.26 20.63 3.44
C PRO A 247 9.75 20.26 4.83
N LYS A 248 9.52 21.27 5.68
CA LYS A 248 9.00 21.04 7.06
C LYS A 248 7.66 20.33 7.11
N HIS A 249 6.84 20.49 6.07
CA HIS A 249 5.52 19.85 5.98
C HIS A 249 5.60 18.37 5.57
N TYR A 250 6.77 17.88 5.12
CA TYR A 250 6.94 16.45 4.88
C TYR A 250 6.87 15.71 6.20
N THR A 251 5.99 14.70 6.24
CA THR A 251 5.98 13.69 7.28
C THR A 251 7.25 12.84 7.19
N ASP A 252 7.60 12.13 8.27
CA ASP A 252 8.72 11.16 8.21
C ASP A 252 8.50 10.12 7.11
N ASP A 253 7.23 9.81 6.86
CA ASP A 253 6.75 8.93 5.82
C ASP A 253 7.09 9.44 4.41
N ASP A 254 6.84 10.72 4.11
CA ASP A 254 7.17 11.33 2.83
C ASP A 254 8.67 11.33 2.57
N ARG A 255 9.48 11.58 3.62
CA ARG A 255 10.94 11.58 3.55
C ARG A 255 11.49 10.20 3.23
N VAL A 256 10.98 9.18 3.91
CA VAL A 256 11.36 7.78 3.65
C VAL A 256 10.98 7.38 2.23
N GLN A 257 9.76 7.69 1.76
CA GLN A 257 9.35 7.35 0.40
C GLN A 257 10.18 8.05 -0.67
N SER A 258 10.52 9.32 -0.45
CA SER A 258 11.37 10.09 -1.36
C SER A 258 12.80 9.57 -1.39
N TRP A 259 13.30 9.05 -0.26
CA TRP A 259 14.61 8.42 -0.17
C TRP A 259 14.65 7.02 -0.81
N ILE A 260 13.58 6.22 -0.65
CA ILE A 260 13.44 4.88 -1.24
C ILE A 260 13.37 4.97 -2.77
N ASP A 261 12.70 5.99 -3.30
CA ASP A 261 12.50 6.15 -4.74
C ASP A 261 13.24 7.37 -5.31
N PRO A 262 14.58 7.29 -5.46
CA PRO A 262 15.38 8.39 -5.99
C PRO A 262 15.02 8.71 -7.45
N PHE A 263 14.37 7.78 -8.17
CA PHE A 263 13.88 8.04 -9.50
C PHE A 263 12.86 9.18 -9.53
N LYS A 264 12.17 9.53 -8.45
CA LYS A 264 11.30 10.72 -8.43
C LYS A 264 12.04 12.04 -8.61
N GLU A 265 13.33 12.10 -8.26
CA GLU A 265 14.14 13.33 -8.26
C GLU A 265 13.47 14.46 -7.47
N ASP A 266 13.06 14.17 -6.23
CA ASP A 266 12.39 15.15 -5.36
C ASP A 266 13.38 16.22 -4.89
N ARG A 267 13.54 17.27 -5.70
CA ARG A 267 14.45 18.40 -5.49
C ARG A 267 13.65 19.66 -5.19
N HIS A 268 14.15 20.41 -4.21
CA HIS A 268 13.53 21.64 -3.73
C HIS A 268 14.52 22.81 -3.78
N ILE A 269 14.06 23.94 -4.33
CA ILE A 269 14.81 25.19 -4.36
C ILE A 269 15.00 25.72 -2.94
N ASN A 270 16.22 26.16 -2.65
CA ASN A 270 16.55 27.00 -1.52
C ASN A 270 16.20 28.45 -1.86
N GLU A 271 15.10 28.94 -1.29
CA GLU A 271 14.62 30.32 -1.53
C GLU A 271 15.67 31.39 -1.17
N ASN A 272 16.60 31.10 -0.26
CA ASN A 272 17.68 32.02 0.09
C ASN A 272 18.72 32.20 -1.02
N SER A 273 18.73 31.31 -2.01
CA SER A 273 19.61 31.39 -3.19
C SER A 273 18.99 32.20 -4.33
N LEU A 274 17.73 32.63 -4.22
CA LEU A 274 16.99 33.31 -5.28
C LEU A 274 17.24 34.83 -5.25
N PRO A 275 18.04 35.39 -6.18
CA PRO A 275 18.53 36.76 -6.07
C PRO A 275 17.42 37.82 -6.18
N GLU A 276 16.49 37.68 -7.12
CA GLU A 276 15.41 38.67 -7.28
C GLU A 276 14.40 38.56 -6.13
N TYR A 277 14.10 37.34 -5.68
CA TYR A 277 13.22 37.13 -4.54
C TYR A 277 13.78 37.79 -3.27
N GLN A 278 15.07 37.59 -2.96
CA GLN A 278 15.69 38.22 -1.79
C GLN A 278 15.70 39.75 -1.90
N GLN A 279 15.98 40.30 -3.09
CA GLN A 279 15.95 41.75 -3.32
C GLN A 279 14.54 42.33 -3.10
N ARG A 280 13.50 41.70 -3.67
CA ARG A 280 12.11 42.15 -3.51
C ARG A 280 11.63 42.01 -2.08
N LYS A 281 12.03 40.93 -1.39
CA LYS A 281 11.71 40.70 0.01
C LYS A 281 12.30 41.79 0.90
N ALA A 282 13.58 42.14 0.70
CA ALA A 282 14.21 43.25 1.43
C ALA A 282 13.50 44.59 1.17
N ALA A 283 13.16 44.89 -0.10
CA ALA A 283 12.44 46.11 -0.46
C ALA A 283 11.01 46.18 0.14
N ALA A 284 10.32 45.03 0.24
CA ALA A 284 9.03 44.93 0.89
C ALA A 284 9.13 45.14 2.40
N GLU A 285 10.12 44.53 3.05
CA GLU A 285 10.39 44.71 4.49
C GLU A 285 10.70 46.17 4.85
N GLU A 286 11.47 46.88 4.02
CA GLU A 286 11.74 48.32 4.19
C GLU A 286 10.46 49.17 4.04
N LYS A 287 9.60 48.84 3.08
CA LYS A 287 8.36 49.57 2.81
C LYS A 287 7.28 49.34 3.87
N ASP A 288 7.25 48.14 4.44
CA ASP A 288 6.27 47.74 5.43
C ASP A 288 6.67 48.17 6.87
N ASN A 289 7.94 48.54 7.08
CA ASN A 289 8.44 49.15 8.32
C ASN A 289 7.79 50.54 8.58
N GLY A 290 6.59 50.51 9.16
CA GLY A 290 5.78 51.69 9.51
C GLY A 290 4.44 51.80 8.78
N ALA A 291 4.12 50.87 7.86
CA ALA A 291 2.88 50.85 7.10
C ALA A 291 1.85 49.84 7.65
N LYS A 292 0.54 50.10 7.46
CA LYS A 292 -0.56 49.18 7.86
C LYS A 292 -0.85 48.08 6.83
N THR A 293 -0.08 48.03 5.75
CA THR A 293 -0.28 47.11 4.63
C THR A 293 0.93 46.21 4.48
N LEU A 294 0.67 44.91 4.28
CA LEU A 294 1.68 43.88 4.09
C LEU A 294 1.88 43.66 2.58
N THR A 295 3.10 43.89 2.10
CA THR A 295 3.49 43.63 0.72
C THR A 295 3.87 42.16 0.58
N LEU A 296 3.05 41.39 -0.15
CA LEU A 296 3.32 39.98 -0.40
C LEU A 296 4.34 39.83 -1.54
N VAL A 297 5.43 39.12 -1.28
CA VAL A 297 6.46 38.76 -2.26
C VAL A 297 6.52 37.24 -2.31
N PHE A 298 6.52 36.67 -3.52
CA PHE A 298 6.49 35.22 -3.69
C PHE A 298 7.72 34.68 -4.42
N PRO A 299 8.28 33.53 -4.00
CA PRO A 299 9.44 32.90 -4.65
C PRO A 299 9.22 32.57 -6.13
N HIS A 300 7.99 32.19 -6.51
CA HIS A 300 7.65 31.80 -7.89
C HIS A 300 7.71 32.95 -8.90
N GLU A 301 7.87 34.18 -8.42
CA GLU A 301 8.10 35.32 -9.28
C GLU A 301 9.55 35.45 -9.75
N ASP A 302 10.51 34.78 -9.10
CA ASP A 302 11.92 34.79 -9.46
C ASP A 302 12.15 33.99 -10.76
N PRO A 303 12.92 34.53 -11.75
CA PRO A 303 13.21 33.83 -13.00
C PRO A 303 13.86 32.45 -12.81
N VAL A 304 14.74 32.30 -11.81
CA VAL A 304 15.41 31.03 -11.49
C VAL A 304 14.38 29.99 -11.06
N TYR A 305 13.44 30.38 -10.19
CA TYR A 305 12.37 29.49 -9.75
C TYR A 305 11.49 29.04 -10.91
N ARG A 306 11.06 29.99 -11.76
CA ARG A 306 10.23 29.68 -12.93
C ARG A 306 10.95 28.73 -13.88
N ARG A 307 12.22 28.98 -14.15
CA ARG A 307 13.01 28.17 -15.08
C ARG A 307 13.22 26.75 -14.56
N PHE A 308 13.49 26.60 -13.27
CA PHE A 308 13.59 25.29 -12.63
C PHE A 308 12.27 24.50 -12.71
N GLU A 309 11.14 25.14 -12.43
CA GLU A 309 9.82 24.50 -12.53
C GLU A 309 9.43 24.14 -13.98
N GLU A 310 9.81 24.96 -14.96
CA GLU A 310 9.68 24.65 -16.39
C GLU A 310 10.46 23.38 -16.76
N LEU A 311 11.73 23.30 -16.36
CA LEU A 311 12.58 22.14 -16.61
C LEU A 311 12.05 20.88 -15.91
N LYS A 312 11.57 21.00 -14.66
CA LYS A 312 10.92 19.88 -13.95
C LYS A 312 9.70 19.38 -14.71
N ARG A 313 8.82 20.28 -15.16
CA ARG A 313 7.62 19.89 -15.93
C ARG A 313 8.00 19.20 -17.24
N HIS A 314 8.97 19.74 -17.97
CA HIS A 314 9.45 19.16 -19.22
C HIS A 314 10.04 17.75 -18.99
N ARG A 315 10.91 17.60 -17.98
CA ARG A 315 11.46 16.31 -17.56
C ARG A 315 10.34 15.33 -17.19
N SER A 316 9.37 15.73 -16.37
CA SER A 316 8.25 14.87 -15.96
C SER A 316 7.39 14.38 -17.12
N GLN A 317 7.18 15.18 -18.17
CA GLN A 317 6.44 14.78 -19.37
C GLN A 317 7.19 13.67 -20.13
N LEU A 318 8.49 13.86 -20.34
CA LEU A 318 9.33 12.88 -21.04
C LEU A 318 9.63 11.63 -20.21
N LYS A 319 9.58 11.76 -18.88
CA LYS A 319 9.75 10.64 -17.95
C LYS A 319 8.68 9.58 -18.14
N LYS A 320 7.43 10.00 -18.41
CA LYS A 320 6.33 9.07 -18.75
C LYS A 320 6.64 8.27 -20.03
N GLN A 321 7.19 8.91 -21.05
CA GLN A 321 7.59 8.24 -22.30
C GLN A 321 8.76 7.27 -22.05
N PHE A 322 9.73 7.65 -21.23
CA PHE A 322 10.81 6.76 -20.82
C PHE A 322 10.27 5.53 -20.08
N GLU A 323 9.30 5.70 -19.19
CA GLU A 323 8.69 4.59 -18.45
C GLU A 323 7.96 3.59 -19.36
N GLU A 324 7.36 4.04 -20.45
CA GLU A 324 6.74 3.16 -21.46
C GLU A 324 7.76 2.34 -22.27
N VAL A 325 8.98 2.87 -22.46
CA VAL A 325 10.06 2.21 -23.23
C VAL A 325 10.95 1.33 -22.34
N TRP A 326 11.05 1.67 -21.06
CA TRP A 326 11.89 0.98 -20.07
C TRP A 326 11.21 -0.22 -19.41
N ALA A 327 9.87 -0.22 -19.36
CA ALA A 327 9.06 -1.35 -18.87
C ALA A 327 9.17 -2.57 -19.80
#